data_AF-A0AA39TZG1-F1
#
_entry.id   AF-A0AA39TZG1-F1
#
_cell.length_a   1.000
_cell.length_b   1.000
_cell.length_c   1.000
_cell.angle_alpha   90.00
_cell.angle_beta   90.00
_cell.angle_gamma   90.00
#
_symmetry.space_group_name_H-M   'P 1'
#
loop_
_entity.id
_entity.type
_entity.pdbx_description
1 polymer ?
#
loop_
_entity_poly.entity_id
_entity_poly.type
_entity_poly.pdbx_seq_one_letter_code
_entity_poly.pdbx_strand_id
1 'polypeptide(L)'
;MDDLRMAAFRTKRDWFQTIWKYRQDGMALIKHAEFPEVTISACIEIGQSEGEIAVPLQRIYTGKKPIIPSSLANIPCTTLGLHGLLERLNATLCTSYTLDNPSLASLLEACIVKKYDFGTAYGSLRTAWYTESWSQIPYRLRECEEKDREMRQTALHGGRIVEPWIYPRRVWDLYSNRVVPIWITGTDYPAPISHAWVDEYERNDEWTPINGRDWPVPIPKDTNLERIRVEMLNMDLEYVWLDVLCLRQRGGAKEDIRAEEWMLDVPTIGFVYFTVDVYCYLSGLGRPLSVEQGYFDSDRCWFNRAWTLQEIGLRNRKICGNTPDGPMNAKKDERGNYETDLLSIFHRRLQNMRKATHRIFDMLEEMRHRASTNPVDKIAGMAFLLGSPTIPAYYESHSIEDAWTALMNTTDDTMRGAVFFLYPEPGNAGAKWRPSWDQLMTKPLPRDYLPLDDYYFTHVERDWKENVDRCEALCIEKALLRGLDVEGILGTDRCGELLVEDEHGVQHAFNVIATHPYLIASDIYTLIGSGESFYSLSCQWVQWVVGRRLSDGSFEKISVLKMADDVDRSTLAYLAGEKRVCILV
;
A
#
# COMPACT_ATOMS: atom_id res chain seq x y z
N MET A 1 -17.11 -10.27 13.60
CA MET A 1 -16.07 -9.79 12.67
C MET A 1 -15.04 -10.89 12.43
N ASP A 2 -14.54 -11.53 13.50
CA ASP A 2 -13.51 -12.57 13.37
C ASP A 2 -13.92 -13.76 12.50
N ASP A 3 -15.19 -14.20 12.56
CA ASP A 3 -15.67 -15.27 11.68
C ASP A 3 -15.56 -14.91 10.18
N LEU A 4 -15.89 -13.66 9.81
CA LEU A 4 -15.77 -13.18 8.43
C LEU A 4 -14.30 -13.12 8.00
N ARG A 5 -13.42 -12.59 8.87
CA ARG A 5 -11.97 -12.53 8.61
C ARG A 5 -11.38 -13.94 8.45
N MET A 6 -11.76 -14.86 9.33
CA MET A 6 -11.31 -16.25 9.28
C MET A 6 -11.83 -16.97 8.04
N ALA A 7 -13.06 -16.67 7.59
CA ALA A 7 -13.57 -17.19 6.33
C ALA A 7 -12.77 -16.67 5.13
N ALA A 8 -12.60 -15.35 5.02
CA ALA A 8 -11.82 -14.73 3.95
C ALA A 8 -10.36 -15.21 3.91
N PHE A 9 -9.72 -15.34 5.08
CA PHE A 9 -8.37 -15.90 5.20
C PHE A 9 -8.30 -17.34 4.70
N ARG A 10 -9.29 -18.19 5.04
CA ARG A 10 -9.36 -19.57 4.54
C ARG A 10 -9.49 -19.62 3.03
N THR A 11 -10.36 -18.79 2.45
CA THR A 11 -10.55 -18.73 0.99
C THR A 11 -9.30 -18.22 0.27
N LYS A 12 -8.61 -17.20 0.82
CA LYS A 12 -7.31 -16.75 0.31
C LYS A 12 -6.26 -17.86 0.35
N ARG A 13 -6.21 -18.63 1.44
CA ARG A 13 -5.26 -19.75 1.58
C ARG A 13 -5.56 -20.85 0.56
N ASP A 14 -6.84 -21.16 0.34
CA ASP A 14 -7.28 -22.14 -0.65
C ASP A 14 -6.92 -21.71 -2.07
N TRP A 15 -7.19 -20.44 -2.42
CA TRP A 15 -6.72 -19.79 -3.65
C TRP A 15 -5.21 -19.98 -3.85
N PHE A 16 -4.42 -19.68 -2.82
CA PHE A 16 -2.97 -19.78 -2.87
C PHE A 16 -2.53 -21.22 -3.12
N GLN A 17 -3.14 -22.20 -2.42
CA GLN A 17 -2.80 -23.61 -2.60
C GLN A 17 -3.10 -24.11 -4.03
N THR A 18 -4.25 -23.73 -4.59
CA THR A 18 -4.63 -24.11 -5.96
C THR A 18 -3.67 -23.54 -6.99
N ILE A 19 -3.38 -22.24 -6.93
CA ILE A 19 -2.55 -21.55 -7.92
C ILE A 19 -1.07 -21.88 -7.75
N TRP A 20 -0.59 -22.03 -6.51
CA TRP A 20 0.77 -22.47 -6.24
C TRP A 20 1.04 -23.85 -6.81
N LYS A 21 0.09 -24.78 -6.63
CA LYS A 21 0.19 -26.13 -7.21
C LYS A 21 0.29 -26.06 -8.73
N TYR A 22 -0.62 -25.30 -9.36
CA TYR A 22 -0.60 -25.08 -10.81
C TYR A 22 0.76 -24.51 -11.30
N ARG A 23 1.38 -23.60 -10.54
CA ARG A 23 2.72 -23.09 -10.85
C ARG A 23 3.82 -24.12 -10.71
N GLN A 24 3.84 -24.87 -9.60
CA GLN A 24 4.88 -25.85 -9.33
C GLN A 24 4.91 -26.91 -10.42
N ASP A 25 3.72 -27.39 -10.80
CA ASP A 25 3.55 -28.29 -11.93
C ASP A 25 4.15 -27.63 -13.17
N GLY A 26 3.79 -26.38 -13.49
CA GLY A 26 4.32 -25.64 -14.64
C GLY A 26 5.84 -25.38 -14.70
N MET A 27 6.42 -24.93 -13.60
CA MET A 27 7.81 -24.44 -13.52
C MET A 27 8.85 -25.56 -13.53
N ALA A 28 8.52 -26.73 -12.95
CA ALA A 28 9.45 -27.84 -12.83
C ALA A 28 9.98 -28.29 -14.21
N LEU A 29 9.18 -28.17 -15.27
CA LEU A 29 9.56 -28.60 -16.62
C LEU A 29 10.17 -27.47 -17.48
N ILE A 30 9.74 -26.21 -17.31
CA ILE A 30 10.36 -25.05 -17.98
C ILE A 30 11.83 -24.88 -17.53
N LYS A 31 12.14 -25.15 -16.26
CA LYS A 31 13.50 -25.03 -15.71
C LYS A 31 14.50 -26.01 -16.33
N HIS A 32 14.03 -27.11 -16.91
CA HIS A 32 14.86 -28.12 -17.56
C HIS A 32 14.86 -28.05 -19.08
N ALA A 33 14.02 -27.19 -19.68
CA ALA A 33 13.98 -26.97 -21.11
C ALA A 33 15.08 -25.97 -21.54
N GLU A 34 15.85 -26.33 -22.56
CA GLU A 34 16.78 -25.40 -23.22
C GLU A 34 16.04 -24.65 -24.34
N PHE A 35 15.73 -23.38 -24.11
CA PHE A 35 15.14 -22.52 -25.14
C PHE A 35 16.22 -21.83 -25.98
N PRO A 36 15.92 -21.52 -27.26
CA PRO A 36 16.79 -20.70 -28.09
C PRO A 36 16.99 -19.33 -27.46
N GLU A 37 18.13 -18.73 -27.78
CA GLU A 37 18.37 -17.35 -27.43
C GLU A 37 17.42 -16.44 -28.21
N VAL A 38 16.73 -15.56 -27.48
CA VAL A 38 15.85 -14.55 -28.03
C VAL A 38 16.46 -13.18 -27.75
N THR A 39 16.38 -12.30 -28.75
CA THR A 39 16.74 -10.89 -28.62
C THR A 39 15.51 -10.02 -28.82
N ILE A 40 15.24 -9.16 -27.85
CA ILE A 40 14.22 -8.10 -27.92
C ILE A 40 14.98 -6.77 -27.82
N SER A 41 14.75 -5.85 -28.76
CA SER A 41 15.42 -4.55 -28.71
C SER A 41 14.48 -3.42 -29.09
N ALA A 42 14.82 -2.21 -28.65
CA ALA A 42 14.05 -1.02 -28.99
C ALA A 42 14.01 -0.76 -30.50
N CYS A 43 15.04 -1.16 -31.25
CA CYS A 43 15.04 -1.04 -32.70
C CYS A 43 13.97 -1.94 -33.35
N ILE A 44 13.80 -3.17 -32.84
CA ILE A 44 12.81 -4.12 -33.35
C ILE A 44 11.40 -3.76 -32.89
N GLU A 45 11.25 -3.39 -31.62
CA GLU A 45 9.95 -3.18 -30.98
C GLU A 45 9.33 -1.82 -31.30
N ILE A 46 10.15 -0.75 -31.37
CA ILE A 46 9.67 0.63 -31.54
C ILE A 46 10.38 1.41 -32.66
N GLY A 47 11.28 0.78 -33.42
CA GLY A 47 11.97 1.42 -34.54
C GLY A 47 12.99 2.50 -34.14
N GLN A 48 13.35 2.58 -32.86
CA GLN A 48 14.32 3.56 -32.34
C GLN A 48 15.72 2.96 -32.28
N SER A 49 16.74 3.75 -32.62
CA SER A 49 18.12 3.32 -32.52
C SER A 49 18.53 3.12 -31.06
N GLU A 50 19.16 1.98 -30.75
CA GLU A 50 19.62 1.65 -29.38
C GLU A 50 20.59 2.70 -28.83
N GLY A 51 21.39 3.34 -29.71
CA GLY A 51 22.35 4.38 -29.33
C GLY A 51 21.70 5.69 -28.87
N GLU A 52 20.45 5.95 -29.27
CA GLU A 52 19.70 7.16 -28.89
C GLU A 52 19.04 7.03 -27.50
N ILE A 53 18.92 5.80 -26.99
CA ILE A 53 18.31 5.54 -25.69
C ILE A 53 19.35 5.73 -24.59
N ALA A 54 19.15 6.74 -23.75
CA ALA A 54 20.09 7.10 -22.68
C ALA A 54 20.27 5.98 -21.63
N VAL A 55 19.22 5.21 -21.34
CA VAL A 55 19.22 4.14 -20.32
C VAL A 55 19.70 2.83 -20.96
N PRO A 56 20.89 2.30 -20.60
CA PRO A 56 21.44 1.13 -21.28
C PRO A 56 20.55 -0.12 -21.16
N LEU A 57 19.92 -0.34 -20.01
CA LEU A 57 19.03 -1.49 -19.77
C LEU A 57 17.73 -1.44 -20.57
N GLN A 58 17.38 -0.31 -21.19
CA GLN A 58 16.20 -0.18 -22.05
C GLN A 58 16.48 -0.49 -23.53
N ARG A 59 17.74 -0.73 -23.91
CA ARG A 59 18.16 -0.83 -25.32
C ARG A 59 17.85 -2.19 -25.92
N ILE A 60 18.38 -3.23 -25.30
CA ILE A 60 18.38 -4.59 -25.82
C ILE A 60 18.37 -5.56 -24.65
N TYR A 61 17.60 -6.63 -24.80
CA TYR A 61 17.62 -7.80 -23.95
C TYR A 61 17.97 -9.00 -24.83
N THR A 62 18.90 -9.83 -24.37
CA THR A 62 19.25 -11.10 -25.01
C THR A 62 19.32 -12.19 -23.94
N GLY A 63 18.60 -13.29 -24.15
CA GLY A 63 18.62 -14.39 -23.20
C GLY A 63 17.84 -15.62 -23.67
N LYS A 64 17.93 -16.71 -22.89
CA LYS A 64 17.29 -18.00 -23.19
C LYS A 64 15.95 -18.20 -22.47
N LYS A 65 15.33 -17.12 -21.99
CA LYS A 65 13.95 -17.18 -21.48
C LYS A 65 13.01 -17.20 -22.69
N PRO A 66 11.89 -17.97 -22.66
CA PRO A 66 10.98 -18.08 -23.80
C PRO A 66 10.13 -16.81 -23.88
N ILE A 67 10.73 -15.74 -24.37
CA ILE A 67 10.09 -14.43 -24.52
C ILE A 67 9.67 -14.29 -25.98
N ILE A 68 8.50 -13.69 -26.23
CA ILE A 68 8.02 -13.43 -27.58
C ILE A 68 8.09 -11.94 -27.92
N PRO A 69 8.46 -11.55 -29.15
CA PRO A 69 8.42 -10.16 -29.57
C PRO A 69 6.98 -9.66 -29.69
N SER A 70 6.77 -8.35 -29.58
CA SER A 70 5.40 -7.80 -29.59
C SER A 70 4.73 -7.99 -30.94
N SER A 71 5.50 -7.97 -32.02
CA SER A 71 5.02 -8.30 -33.37
C SER A 71 4.37 -9.68 -33.46
N LEU A 72 4.93 -10.68 -32.76
CA LEU A 72 4.34 -12.03 -32.65
C LEU A 72 3.16 -12.03 -31.67
N ALA A 73 3.31 -11.40 -30.50
CA ALA A 73 2.25 -11.36 -29.48
C ALA A 73 0.94 -10.74 -30.03
N ASN A 74 1.05 -9.73 -30.88
CA ASN A 74 -0.07 -8.97 -31.44
C ASN A 74 -0.83 -9.69 -32.56
N ILE A 75 -0.37 -10.85 -33.04
CA ILE A 75 -1.06 -11.57 -34.12
C ILE A 75 -2.37 -12.18 -33.59
N PRO A 76 -3.54 -11.87 -34.17
CA PRO A 76 -4.78 -12.50 -33.78
C PRO A 76 -4.76 -14.02 -34.02
N CYS A 77 -5.21 -14.82 -33.05
CA CYS A 77 -5.31 -16.28 -33.21
C CYS A 77 -6.25 -16.67 -34.36
N THR A 78 -7.26 -15.84 -34.65
CA THR A 78 -8.14 -16.00 -35.82
C THR A 78 -7.41 -15.93 -37.15
N THR A 79 -6.32 -15.15 -37.23
CA THR A 79 -5.48 -15.04 -38.43
C THR A 79 -4.53 -16.23 -38.56
N LEU A 80 -3.99 -16.73 -37.45
CA LEU A 80 -3.12 -17.91 -37.44
C LEU A 80 -3.88 -19.19 -37.76
N GLY A 81 -5.16 -19.27 -37.36
CA GLY A 81 -5.92 -20.51 -37.39
C GLY A 81 -5.35 -21.57 -36.45
N LEU A 82 -5.96 -22.75 -36.44
CA LEU A 82 -5.60 -23.82 -35.51
C LEU A 82 -4.16 -24.31 -35.72
N HIS A 83 -3.77 -24.55 -36.98
CA HIS A 83 -2.45 -25.06 -37.33
C HIS A 83 -1.35 -24.02 -37.06
N GLY A 84 -1.54 -22.77 -37.51
CA GLY A 84 -0.56 -21.71 -37.30
C GLY A 84 -0.37 -21.37 -35.82
N LEU A 85 -1.43 -21.44 -35.01
CA LEU A 85 -1.33 -21.23 -33.57
C LEU A 85 -0.46 -22.31 -32.92
N LEU A 86 -0.71 -23.60 -33.23
CA LEU A 86 0.11 -24.69 -32.72
C LEU A 86 1.57 -24.59 -33.18
N GLU A 87 1.80 -24.29 -34.46
CA GLU A 87 3.13 -24.13 -35.04
C GLU A 87 3.95 -23.08 -34.28
N ARG A 88 3.35 -21.90 -34.00
CA ARG A 88 4.02 -20.83 -33.27
C ARG A 88 4.27 -21.18 -31.80
N LEU A 89 3.33 -21.87 -31.15
CA LEU A 89 3.52 -22.37 -29.77
C LEU A 89 4.66 -23.39 -29.72
N ASN A 90 4.66 -24.36 -30.62
CA ASN A 90 5.72 -25.36 -30.76
C ASN A 90 7.08 -24.71 -31.03
N ALA A 91 7.16 -23.73 -31.93
CA ALA A 91 8.40 -23.03 -32.22
C ALA A 91 8.92 -22.24 -31.01
N THR A 92 8.04 -21.54 -30.30
CA THR A 92 8.42 -20.71 -29.13
C THR A 92 8.81 -21.56 -27.93
N LEU A 93 8.08 -22.65 -27.70
CA LEU A 93 8.27 -23.55 -26.57
C LEU A 93 9.11 -24.77 -26.93
N CYS A 94 9.75 -24.82 -28.10
CA CYS A 94 10.61 -25.94 -28.50
C CYS A 94 9.95 -27.33 -28.37
N THR A 95 8.66 -27.42 -28.70
CA THR A 95 7.89 -28.68 -28.72
C THR A 95 7.53 -29.08 -30.15
N SER A 96 7.07 -30.32 -30.33
CA SER A 96 6.68 -30.86 -31.64
C SER A 96 5.31 -31.54 -31.58
N TYR A 97 4.38 -30.98 -30.80
CA TYR A 97 3.03 -31.55 -30.64
C TYR A 97 2.24 -31.47 -31.96
N THR A 98 1.30 -32.41 -32.15
CA THR A 98 0.44 -32.49 -33.33
C THR A 98 -1.02 -32.31 -32.94
N LEU A 99 -1.87 -31.97 -33.93
CA LEU A 99 -3.31 -31.83 -33.74
C LEU A 99 -4.05 -33.18 -33.66
N ASP A 100 -3.33 -34.30 -33.64
CA ASP A 100 -3.93 -35.64 -33.50
C ASP A 100 -4.57 -35.84 -32.12
N ASN A 101 -4.18 -35.01 -31.13
CA ASN A 101 -4.81 -34.98 -29.83
C ASN A 101 -6.05 -34.05 -29.85
N PRO A 102 -7.27 -34.59 -29.70
CA PRO A 102 -8.49 -33.77 -29.76
C PRO A 102 -8.58 -32.72 -28.66
N SER A 103 -8.04 -33.00 -27.47
CA SER A 103 -8.07 -32.05 -26.35
C SER A 103 -7.19 -30.83 -26.60
N LEU A 104 -6.02 -31.02 -27.23
CA LEU A 104 -5.16 -29.91 -27.65
C LEU A 104 -5.85 -29.09 -28.74
N ALA A 105 -6.44 -29.75 -29.75
CA ALA A 105 -7.19 -29.05 -30.80
C ALA A 105 -8.31 -28.19 -30.23
N SER A 106 -9.15 -28.75 -29.34
CA SER A 106 -10.24 -28.00 -28.69
C SER A 106 -9.75 -26.83 -27.82
N LEU A 107 -8.61 -26.97 -27.15
CA LEU A 107 -8.01 -25.90 -26.34
C LEU A 107 -7.59 -24.70 -27.20
N LEU A 108 -6.95 -24.98 -28.34
CA LEU A 108 -6.52 -23.96 -29.29
C LEU A 108 -7.71 -23.32 -30.03
N GLU A 109 -8.73 -24.11 -30.40
CA GLU A 109 -9.99 -23.61 -30.93
C GLU A 109 -10.67 -22.64 -29.95
N ALA A 110 -10.67 -22.96 -28.65
CA ALA A 110 -11.22 -22.06 -27.63
C ALA A 110 -10.51 -20.70 -27.61
N CYS A 111 -9.19 -20.65 -27.82
CA CYS A 111 -8.45 -19.39 -27.92
C CYS A 111 -8.88 -18.57 -29.15
N ILE A 112 -9.14 -19.24 -30.28
CA ILE A 112 -9.62 -18.61 -31.52
C ILE A 112 -11.04 -18.06 -31.33
N VAL A 113 -11.94 -18.86 -30.75
CA VAL A 113 -13.34 -18.47 -30.48
C VAL A 113 -13.42 -17.27 -29.54
N LYS A 114 -12.55 -17.23 -28.52
CA LYS A 114 -12.41 -16.09 -27.61
C LYS A 114 -11.74 -14.86 -28.25
N LYS A 115 -11.30 -14.95 -29.52
CA LYS A 115 -10.61 -13.89 -30.27
C LYS A 115 -9.35 -13.40 -29.57
N TYR A 116 -8.63 -14.30 -28.93
CA TYR A 116 -7.33 -13.98 -28.34
C TYR A 116 -6.33 -13.60 -29.44
N ASP A 117 -5.36 -12.78 -29.07
CA ASP A 117 -4.10 -12.71 -29.80
C ASP A 117 -3.13 -13.79 -29.30
N PHE A 118 -2.04 -13.97 -30.05
CA PHE A 118 -1.05 -14.99 -29.74
C PHE A 118 -0.43 -14.77 -28.36
N GLY A 119 -0.17 -13.52 -27.95
CA GLY A 119 0.38 -13.21 -26.63
C GLY A 119 -0.54 -13.68 -25.50
N THR A 120 -1.84 -13.44 -25.60
CA THR A 120 -2.83 -13.85 -24.60
C THR A 120 -2.93 -15.38 -24.53
N ALA A 121 -2.98 -16.04 -25.69
CA ALA A 121 -2.98 -17.50 -25.76
C ALA A 121 -1.69 -18.10 -25.18
N TYR A 122 -0.54 -17.54 -25.56
CA TYR A 122 0.77 -17.92 -25.08
C TYR A 122 0.88 -17.78 -23.56
N GLY A 123 0.58 -16.61 -22.99
CA GLY A 123 0.62 -16.36 -21.55
C GLY A 123 -0.33 -17.27 -20.77
N SER A 124 -1.49 -17.61 -21.33
CA SER A 124 -2.46 -18.50 -20.68
C SER A 124 -2.07 -19.97 -20.69
N LEU A 125 -1.33 -20.42 -21.71
CA LEU A 125 -1.02 -21.84 -21.91
C LEU A 125 0.40 -22.21 -21.50
N ARG A 126 1.34 -21.25 -21.53
CA ARG A 126 2.78 -21.46 -21.31
C ARG A 126 3.07 -22.24 -20.04
N THR A 127 2.46 -21.88 -18.92
CA THR A 127 2.69 -22.51 -17.62
C THR A 127 2.29 -23.98 -17.64
N ALA A 128 1.21 -24.37 -18.31
CA ALA A 128 0.71 -25.74 -18.32
C ALA A 128 1.18 -26.58 -19.53
N TRP A 129 1.94 -25.98 -20.45
CA TRP A 129 2.26 -26.56 -21.76
C TRP A 129 3.05 -27.87 -21.71
N TYR A 130 3.81 -28.10 -20.65
CA TYR A 130 4.66 -29.29 -20.51
C TYR A 130 4.13 -30.33 -19.53
N THR A 131 3.14 -29.98 -18.73
CA THR A 131 3.01 -30.55 -17.38
C THR A 131 1.63 -31.16 -17.14
N GLU A 132 0.60 -30.54 -17.71
CA GLU A 132 -0.77 -30.97 -17.55
C GLU A 132 -1.24 -31.70 -18.81
N SER A 133 -2.06 -32.73 -18.63
CA SER A 133 -2.81 -33.28 -19.76
C SER A 133 -3.65 -32.16 -20.38
N TRP A 134 -3.63 -32.03 -21.71
CA TRP A 134 -4.42 -31.01 -22.42
C TRP A 134 -5.90 -31.01 -22.03
N SER A 135 -6.44 -32.17 -21.67
CA SER A 135 -7.83 -32.33 -21.19
C SER A 135 -8.08 -31.71 -19.80
N GLN A 136 -7.04 -31.56 -18.98
CA GLN A 136 -7.11 -31.02 -17.61
C GLN A 136 -6.90 -29.51 -17.56
N ILE A 137 -6.16 -28.92 -18.52
CA ILE A 137 -5.87 -27.47 -18.54
C ILE A 137 -7.14 -26.61 -18.47
N PRO A 138 -8.20 -26.84 -19.28
CA PRO A 138 -9.43 -26.06 -19.17
C PRO A 138 -10.10 -26.16 -17.79
N TYR A 139 -10.02 -27.34 -17.15
CA TYR A 139 -10.59 -27.54 -15.82
C TYR A 139 -9.80 -26.78 -14.76
N ARG A 140 -8.46 -26.86 -14.80
CA ARG A 140 -7.56 -26.11 -13.91
C ARG A 140 -7.74 -24.60 -14.02
N LEU A 141 -7.82 -24.07 -15.23
CA LEU A 141 -8.02 -22.64 -15.44
C LEU A 141 -9.37 -22.17 -14.85
N ARG A 142 -10.44 -22.95 -15.04
CA ARG A 142 -11.75 -22.65 -14.43
C ARG A 142 -11.71 -22.74 -12.90
N GLU A 143 -11.03 -23.73 -12.34
CA GLU A 143 -10.84 -23.89 -10.90
C GLU A 143 -10.11 -22.66 -10.31
N CYS A 144 -9.01 -22.22 -10.94
CA CYS A 144 -8.24 -21.05 -10.52
C CYS A 144 -9.06 -19.75 -10.62
N GLU A 145 -9.81 -19.58 -11.71
CA GLU A 145 -10.71 -18.44 -11.91
C GLU A 145 -11.83 -18.38 -10.86
N GLU A 146 -12.45 -19.53 -10.57
CA GLU A 146 -13.49 -19.65 -9.55
C GLU A 146 -12.96 -19.34 -8.16
N LYS A 147 -11.77 -19.85 -7.81
CA LYS A 147 -11.12 -19.54 -6.54
C LYS A 147 -10.75 -18.07 -6.42
N ASP A 148 -10.30 -17.42 -7.51
CA ASP A 148 -10.00 -15.99 -7.50
C ASP A 148 -11.26 -15.15 -7.26
N ARG A 149 -12.36 -15.52 -7.92
CA ARG A 149 -13.66 -14.90 -7.70
C ARG A 149 -14.14 -15.08 -6.26
N GLU A 150 -14.03 -16.30 -5.71
CA GLU A 150 -14.41 -16.61 -4.32
C GLU A 150 -13.58 -15.79 -3.31
N MET A 151 -12.25 -15.73 -3.49
CA MET A 151 -11.35 -14.95 -2.64
C MET A 151 -11.73 -13.47 -2.63
N ARG A 152 -11.99 -12.88 -3.80
CA ARG A 152 -12.33 -11.45 -3.90
C ARG A 152 -13.71 -11.13 -3.34
N GLN A 153 -14.69 -12.00 -3.55
CA GLN A 153 -16.04 -11.84 -2.99
C GLN A 153 -16.06 -11.93 -1.47
N THR A 154 -15.28 -12.85 -0.90
CA THR A 154 -15.18 -13.03 0.56
C THR A 154 -14.30 -11.96 1.24
N ALA A 155 -13.39 -11.34 0.49
CA ALA A 155 -12.55 -10.27 1.02
C ALA A 155 -13.31 -8.98 1.31
N LEU A 156 -14.44 -8.71 0.61
CA LEU A 156 -15.19 -7.46 0.71
C LEU A 156 -16.59 -7.68 1.33
N HIS A 157 -16.83 -7.15 2.52
CA HIS A 157 -18.10 -7.27 3.24
C HIS A 157 -18.58 -5.92 3.79
N GLY A 158 -19.75 -5.47 3.30
CA GLY A 158 -20.43 -4.27 3.82
C GLY A 158 -19.56 -3.01 3.77
N GLY A 159 -18.93 -2.75 2.62
CA GLY A 159 -18.05 -1.58 2.41
C GLY A 159 -16.70 -1.67 3.12
N ARG A 160 -16.29 -2.85 3.60
CA ARG A 160 -15.01 -3.08 4.28
C ARG A 160 -14.31 -4.30 3.72
N ILE A 161 -13.00 -4.21 3.62
CA ILE A 161 -12.12 -5.29 3.20
C ILE A 161 -11.64 -6.02 4.45
N VAL A 162 -12.18 -7.21 4.69
CA VAL A 162 -11.90 -8.03 5.89
C VAL A 162 -10.60 -8.84 5.78
N GLU A 163 -10.08 -8.97 4.56
CA GLU A 163 -8.78 -9.56 4.24
C GLU A 163 -8.02 -8.61 3.31
N PRO A 164 -7.22 -7.67 3.87
CA PRO A 164 -6.47 -6.69 3.08
C PRO A 164 -5.35 -7.29 2.23
N TRP A 165 -4.84 -8.46 2.62
CA TRP A 165 -3.65 -9.08 2.03
C TRP A 165 -4.02 -9.96 0.84
N ILE A 166 -4.79 -9.41 -0.10
CA ILE A 166 -5.22 -10.11 -1.32
C ILE A 166 -4.30 -9.78 -2.49
N TYR A 167 -4.12 -10.76 -3.37
CA TYR A 167 -3.26 -10.64 -4.54
C TYR A 167 -3.86 -9.71 -5.61
N PRO A 168 -3.04 -8.96 -6.37
CA PRO A 168 -3.53 -8.06 -7.40
C PRO A 168 -4.30 -8.84 -8.47
N ARG A 169 -5.37 -8.26 -9.02
CA ARG A 169 -6.24 -8.95 -9.99
C ARG A 169 -5.51 -9.36 -11.27
N ARG A 170 -4.55 -8.53 -11.70
CA ARG A 170 -3.83 -8.69 -12.96
C ARG A 170 -2.36 -8.37 -12.76
N VAL A 171 -1.53 -8.93 -13.62
CA VAL A 171 -0.10 -8.69 -13.69
C VAL A 171 0.32 -8.56 -15.15
N TRP A 172 1.35 -7.79 -15.44
CA TRP A 172 1.98 -7.75 -16.74
C TRP A 172 2.99 -8.90 -16.84
N ASP A 173 2.67 -9.90 -17.67
CA ASP A 173 3.61 -10.94 -18.08
C ASP A 173 4.54 -10.39 -19.18
N LEU A 174 5.79 -10.16 -18.83
CA LEU A 174 6.80 -9.62 -19.73
C LEU A 174 7.18 -10.61 -20.83
N TYR A 175 6.97 -11.92 -20.64
CA TYR A 175 7.32 -12.90 -21.67
C TYR A 175 6.30 -12.91 -22.80
N SER A 176 5.01 -12.85 -22.46
CA SER A 176 3.92 -12.75 -23.44
C SER A 176 3.61 -11.32 -23.90
N ASN A 177 4.13 -10.32 -23.19
CA ASN A 177 3.78 -8.91 -23.31
C ASN A 177 2.29 -8.63 -23.14
N ARG A 178 1.64 -9.29 -22.17
CA ARG A 178 0.22 -9.12 -21.89
C ARG A 178 -0.05 -8.92 -20.41
N VAL A 179 -1.03 -8.08 -20.12
CA VAL A 179 -1.68 -8.04 -18.82
C VAL A 179 -2.60 -9.24 -18.73
N VAL A 180 -2.30 -10.14 -17.81
CA VAL A 180 -3.01 -11.38 -17.59
C VAL A 180 -3.60 -11.43 -16.18
N PRO A 181 -4.71 -12.13 -15.95
CA PRO A 181 -5.19 -12.39 -14.60
C PRO A 181 -4.13 -13.13 -13.77
N ILE A 182 -3.91 -12.74 -12.52
CA ILE A 182 -2.84 -13.33 -11.70
C ILE A 182 -2.99 -14.86 -11.53
N TRP A 183 -4.23 -15.35 -11.54
CA TRP A 183 -4.55 -16.75 -11.29
C TRP A 183 -4.11 -17.72 -12.39
N ILE A 184 -3.65 -17.24 -13.56
CA ILE A 184 -3.02 -18.08 -14.60
C ILE A 184 -1.49 -18.12 -14.50
N THR A 185 -0.90 -17.22 -13.73
CA THR A 185 0.57 -17.05 -13.67
C THR A 185 1.21 -17.93 -12.62
N GLY A 186 0.43 -18.33 -11.60
CA GLY A 186 0.99 -19.01 -10.46
C GLY A 186 1.74 -18.11 -9.46
N THR A 187 1.93 -16.83 -9.79
CA THR A 187 2.75 -15.91 -9.00
C THR A 187 1.95 -15.32 -7.85
N ASP A 188 2.56 -15.34 -6.67
CA ASP A 188 2.07 -14.72 -5.45
C ASP A 188 2.63 -13.30 -5.28
N TYR A 189 3.82 -13.03 -5.82
CA TYR A 189 4.44 -11.70 -5.71
C TYR A 189 5.00 -11.21 -7.06
N PRO A 190 4.19 -10.55 -7.90
CA PRO A 190 4.71 -9.82 -9.05
C PRO A 190 5.62 -8.67 -8.58
N ALA A 191 6.63 -8.31 -9.37
CA ALA A 191 7.52 -7.21 -9.05
C ALA A 191 6.81 -5.86 -9.28
N PRO A 192 6.58 -5.03 -8.24
CA PRO A 192 5.87 -3.78 -8.41
C PRO A 192 6.78 -2.69 -9.00
N ILE A 193 6.22 -1.91 -9.92
CA ILE A 193 6.79 -0.65 -10.38
C ILE A 193 6.13 0.49 -9.61
N SER A 194 6.95 1.35 -9.02
CA SER A 194 6.54 2.64 -8.45
C SER A 194 7.08 3.74 -9.35
N HIS A 195 6.31 4.80 -9.62
CA HIS A 195 6.77 5.84 -10.53
C HIS A 195 6.26 7.24 -10.18
N ALA A 196 7.05 8.25 -10.54
CA ALA A 196 6.59 9.63 -10.55
C ALA A 196 5.58 9.85 -11.69
N TRP A 197 4.74 10.86 -11.53
CA TRP A 197 3.96 11.36 -12.66
C TRP A 197 4.77 12.43 -13.40
N VAL A 198 4.45 12.60 -14.68
CA VAL A 198 4.82 13.81 -15.43
C VAL A 198 3.55 14.65 -15.61
N ASP A 199 3.70 15.88 -16.09
CA ASP A 199 2.56 16.76 -16.29
C ASP A 199 1.56 16.18 -17.31
N GLU A 200 0.28 16.54 -17.20
CA GLU A 200 -0.76 16.03 -18.09
C GLU A 200 -0.49 16.30 -19.57
N TYR A 201 0.05 17.48 -19.90
CA TYR A 201 0.44 17.81 -21.27
C TYR A 201 1.68 17.03 -21.76
N GLU A 202 2.44 16.40 -20.86
CA GLU A 202 3.58 15.53 -21.18
C GLU A 202 3.19 14.05 -21.22
N ARG A 203 1.92 13.71 -20.97
CA ARG A 203 1.40 12.34 -21.03
C ARG A 203 0.60 12.10 -22.30
N ASN A 204 0.60 10.84 -22.73
CA ASN A 204 -0.33 10.29 -23.71
C ASN A 204 -1.11 9.14 -23.09
N ASP A 205 -2.40 9.09 -23.41
CA ASP A 205 -3.30 7.99 -23.06
C ASP A 205 -3.24 6.92 -24.16
N GLU A 206 -2.34 5.95 -24.00
CA GLU A 206 -2.09 4.94 -25.03
C GLU A 206 -3.08 3.79 -24.98
N TRP A 207 -3.73 3.51 -26.12
CA TRP A 207 -4.53 2.30 -26.32
C TRP A 207 -3.64 1.16 -26.83
N THR A 208 -3.23 0.30 -25.91
CA THR A 208 -2.24 -0.75 -26.18
C THR A 208 -2.87 -2.15 -26.26
N PRO A 209 -2.40 -3.04 -27.14
CA PRO A 209 -2.78 -4.45 -27.09
C PRO A 209 -2.30 -5.16 -25.81
N ILE A 210 -1.34 -4.59 -25.07
CA ILE A 210 -0.79 -5.18 -23.85
C ILE A 210 -1.90 -5.43 -22.81
N ASN A 211 -2.84 -4.50 -22.61
CA ASN A 211 -4.00 -4.68 -21.73
C ASN A 211 -5.29 -5.07 -22.50
N GLY A 212 -5.15 -5.60 -23.72
CA GLY A 212 -6.28 -5.94 -24.58
C GLY A 212 -7.04 -4.75 -25.15
N ARG A 213 -6.49 -3.52 -25.05
CA ARG A 213 -7.18 -2.26 -25.42
C ARG A 213 -8.45 -2.02 -24.60
N ASP A 214 -8.51 -2.53 -23.37
CA ASP A 214 -9.67 -2.41 -22.50
C ASP A 214 -9.79 -1.01 -21.84
N TRP A 215 -8.65 -0.34 -21.61
CA TRP A 215 -8.55 1.03 -21.07
C TRP A 215 -7.30 1.75 -21.59
N PRO A 216 -7.28 3.09 -21.63
CA PRO A 216 -6.08 3.84 -21.96
C PRO A 216 -5.03 3.75 -20.84
N VAL A 217 -3.75 3.78 -21.22
CA VAL A 217 -2.61 3.71 -20.29
C VAL A 217 -1.89 5.06 -20.33
N PRO A 218 -1.96 5.87 -19.25
CA PRO A 218 -1.29 7.16 -19.20
C PRO A 218 0.23 6.96 -19.03
N ILE A 219 1.01 7.31 -20.04
CA ILE A 219 2.48 7.24 -20.02
C ILE A 219 3.12 8.55 -20.53
N PRO A 220 4.37 8.86 -20.17
CA PRO A 220 5.09 10.00 -20.76
C PRO A 220 5.21 9.92 -22.28
N LYS A 221 5.12 11.07 -22.96
CA LYS A 221 5.22 11.20 -24.43
C LYS A 221 6.57 10.78 -25.00
N ASP A 222 7.63 10.86 -24.19
CA ASP A 222 9.02 10.60 -24.55
C ASP A 222 9.47 9.16 -24.24
N THR A 223 8.54 8.27 -23.89
CA THR A 223 8.81 6.87 -23.58
C THR A 223 7.78 5.91 -24.17
N ASN A 224 7.97 4.62 -23.95
CA ASN A 224 7.05 3.57 -24.38
C ASN A 224 7.10 2.37 -23.43
N LEU A 225 6.00 1.63 -23.31
CA LEU A 225 5.92 0.39 -22.55
C LEU A 225 6.98 -0.65 -22.98
N GLU A 226 7.34 -0.72 -24.26
CA GLU A 226 8.38 -1.66 -24.72
C GLU A 226 9.76 -1.37 -24.12
N ARG A 227 10.12 -0.10 -23.89
CA ARG A 227 11.39 0.26 -23.23
C ARG A 227 11.38 -0.20 -21.77
N ILE A 228 10.26 0.00 -21.09
CA ILE A 228 10.07 -0.45 -19.70
C ILE A 228 10.17 -1.97 -19.63
N ARG A 229 9.52 -2.68 -20.57
CA ARG A 229 9.58 -4.13 -20.67
C ARG A 229 11.03 -4.63 -20.83
N VAL A 230 11.79 -4.06 -21.74
CA VAL A 230 13.20 -4.43 -21.96
C VAL A 230 14.04 -4.20 -20.69
N GLU A 231 13.84 -3.08 -20.00
CA GLU A 231 14.53 -2.81 -18.73
C GLU A 231 14.16 -3.83 -17.64
N MET A 232 12.88 -4.14 -17.49
CA MET A 232 12.43 -5.13 -16.51
C MET A 232 12.93 -6.55 -16.83
N LEU A 233 12.97 -6.93 -18.11
CA LEU A 233 13.54 -8.21 -18.56
C LEU A 233 15.05 -8.30 -18.25
N ASN A 234 15.80 -7.21 -18.46
CA ASN A 234 17.21 -7.13 -18.09
C ASN A 234 17.45 -7.14 -16.57
N MET A 235 16.40 -6.91 -15.77
CA MET A 235 16.41 -7.10 -14.32
C MET A 235 15.91 -8.49 -13.90
N ASP A 236 15.88 -9.43 -14.84
CA ASP A 236 15.49 -10.82 -14.69
C ASP A 236 14.02 -11.07 -14.30
N LEU A 237 13.15 -10.08 -14.51
CA LEU A 237 11.74 -10.18 -14.16
C LEU A 237 10.92 -10.94 -15.21
N GLU A 238 9.83 -11.56 -14.75
CA GLU A 238 8.84 -12.24 -15.58
C GLU A 238 7.46 -11.60 -15.42
N TYR A 239 6.99 -11.45 -14.18
CA TYR A 239 5.72 -10.82 -13.86
C TYR A 239 5.94 -9.52 -13.11
N VAL A 240 5.37 -8.45 -13.64
CA VAL A 240 5.44 -7.10 -13.08
C VAL A 240 4.04 -6.60 -12.76
N TRP A 241 3.91 -5.83 -11.69
CA TRP A 241 2.70 -5.08 -11.41
C TRP A 241 2.96 -3.58 -11.65
N LEU A 242 2.20 -3.00 -12.56
CA LEU A 242 2.22 -1.58 -12.86
C LEU A 242 0.78 -1.06 -12.76
N ASP A 243 0.51 -0.15 -11.84
CA ASP A 243 -0.82 0.39 -11.54
C ASP A 243 -1.59 0.84 -12.79
N VAL A 244 -0.97 1.63 -13.66
CA VAL A 244 -1.57 2.15 -14.90
C VAL A 244 -1.91 1.05 -15.93
N LEU A 245 -1.27 -0.12 -15.83
CA LEU A 245 -1.53 -1.28 -16.70
C LEU A 245 -2.42 -2.35 -16.06
N CYS A 246 -2.27 -2.61 -14.77
CA CYS A 246 -2.88 -3.74 -14.09
C CYS A 246 -4.22 -3.37 -13.44
N LEU A 247 -4.40 -2.09 -13.08
CA LEU A 247 -5.70 -1.56 -12.68
C LEU A 247 -6.41 -0.95 -13.87
N ARG A 248 -7.73 -1.18 -13.95
CA ARG A 248 -8.57 -0.56 -14.96
C ARG A 248 -8.58 0.96 -14.78
N GLN A 249 -8.20 1.70 -15.81
CA GLN A 249 -8.14 3.16 -15.79
C GLN A 249 -9.44 3.78 -16.30
N ARG A 250 -9.65 5.07 -15.98
CA ARG A 250 -10.79 5.85 -16.48
C ARG A 250 -10.77 5.95 -18.01
N GLY A 251 -11.95 6.05 -18.62
CA GLY A 251 -12.11 6.27 -20.07
C GLY A 251 -12.18 4.98 -20.91
N GLY A 252 -12.24 3.81 -20.25
CA GLY A 252 -12.47 2.51 -20.89
C GLY A 252 -13.95 2.19 -21.13
N ALA A 253 -14.23 1.11 -21.87
CA ALA A 253 -15.60 0.70 -22.22
C ALA A 253 -16.43 0.08 -21.06
N LYS A 254 -15.80 -0.16 -19.91
CA LYS A 254 -16.36 -0.87 -18.73
C LYS A 254 -16.15 -0.08 -17.45
N GLU A 255 -16.58 1.18 -17.48
CA GLU A 255 -16.39 2.14 -16.39
C GLU A 255 -17.19 1.77 -15.12
N ASP A 256 -18.33 1.11 -15.29
CA ASP A 256 -19.13 0.52 -14.22
C ASP A 256 -18.34 -0.53 -13.43
N ILE A 257 -17.72 -1.47 -14.15
CA ILE A 257 -16.88 -2.53 -13.56
C ILE A 257 -15.62 -1.92 -12.93
N ARG A 258 -15.11 -0.79 -13.45
CA ARG A 258 -13.95 -0.11 -12.85
C ARG A 258 -14.24 0.32 -11.41
N ALA A 259 -15.39 0.94 -11.16
CA ALA A 259 -15.75 1.37 -9.82
C ALA A 259 -15.86 0.18 -8.86
N GLU A 260 -16.47 -0.92 -9.29
CA GLU A 260 -16.58 -2.15 -8.51
C GLU A 260 -15.21 -2.80 -8.23
N GLU A 261 -14.32 -2.87 -9.23
CA GLU A 261 -12.95 -3.36 -9.05
C GLU A 261 -12.18 -2.48 -8.07
N TRP A 262 -12.30 -1.15 -8.19
CA TRP A 262 -11.56 -0.20 -7.37
C TRP A 262 -11.96 -0.23 -5.90
N MET A 263 -13.21 -0.57 -5.57
CA MET A 263 -13.64 -0.74 -4.18
C MET A 263 -12.74 -1.71 -3.40
N LEU A 264 -12.21 -2.73 -4.08
CA LEU A 264 -11.32 -3.74 -3.50
C LEU A 264 -9.85 -3.54 -3.89
N ASP A 265 -9.58 -3.33 -5.17
CA ASP A 265 -8.23 -3.42 -5.73
C ASP A 265 -7.38 -2.18 -5.39
N VAL A 266 -7.97 -0.96 -5.31
CA VAL A 266 -7.23 0.27 -4.99
C VAL A 266 -6.75 0.30 -3.53
N PRO A 267 -7.59 0.02 -2.52
CA PRO A 267 -7.13 -0.04 -1.13
C PRO A 267 -6.05 -1.09 -0.88
N THR A 268 -6.03 -2.17 -1.67
CA THR A 268 -5.17 -3.34 -1.44
C THR A 268 -3.82 -3.29 -2.15
N ILE A 269 -3.56 -2.26 -2.97
CA ILE A 269 -2.29 -2.14 -3.69
C ILE A 269 -1.08 -2.07 -2.76
N GLY A 270 -1.25 -1.56 -1.54
CA GLY A 270 -0.16 -1.49 -0.55
C GLY A 270 0.49 -2.84 -0.29
N PHE A 271 -0.27 -3.95 -0.37
CA PHE A 271 0.27 -5.30 -0.23
C PHE A 271 1.28 -5.65 -1.32
N VAL A 272 1.06 -5.19 -2.55
CA VAL A 272 1.94 -5.48 -3.70
C VAL A 272 3.34 -4.90 -3.47
N TYR A 273 3.42 -3.71 -2.87
CA TYR A 273 4.67 -3.02 -2.56
C TYR A 273 5.34 -3.50 -1.26
N PHE A 274 4.62 -4.25 -0.42
CA PHE A 274 5.03 -4.54 0.94
C PHE A 274 6.15 -5.60 1.03
N THR A 275 6.01 -6.70 0.28
CA THR A 275 6.78 -7.94 0.53
C THR A 275 7.94 -8.20 -0.43
N VAL A 276 8.09 -7.41 -1.49
CA VAL A 276 9.08 -7.62 -2.57
C VAL A 276 9.89 -6.37 -2.88
N ASP A 277 10.94 -6.54 -3.68
CA ASP A 277 11.74 -5.42 -4.16
C ASP A 277 10.91 -4.53 -5.08
N VAL A 278 10.94 -3.22 -4.82
CA VAL A 278 10.19 -2.21 -5.60
C VAL A 278 11.09 -1.58 -6.65
N TYR A 279 10.56 -1.43 -7.87
CA TYR A 279 11.27 -0.86 -9.02
C TYR A 279 10.80 0.58 -9.24
N CYS A 280 11.65 1.56 -8.91
CA CYS A 280 11.25 2.97 -8.78
C CYS A 280 11.73 3.82 -9.97
N TYR A 281 10.81 4.39 -10.74
CA TYR A 281 11.09 5.46 -11.71
C TYR A 281 10.84 6.84 -11.09
N LEU A 282 11.89 7.48 -10.56
CA LEU A 282 11.74 8.71 -9.79
C LEU A 282 11.52 9.98 -10.65
N SER A 283 11.79 9.95 -11.95
CA SER A 283 11.66 11.10 -12.88
C SER A 283 10.52 10.95 -13.91
N GLY A 284 9.68 9.93 -13.74
CA GLY A 284 8.59 9.58 -14.63
C GLY A 284 8.75 8.16 -15.18
N LEU A 285 7.65 7.44 -15.29
CA LEU A 285 7.61 6.04 -15.74
C LEU A 285 8.41 5.85 -17.04
N GLY A 286 9.40 4.96 -17.06
CA GLY A 286 10.21 4.67 -18.25
C GLY A 286 11.20 5.76 -18.68
N ARG A 287 11.29 6.89 -17.97
CA ARG A 287 12.23 7.98 -18.28
C ARG A 287 13.60 7.74 -17.64
N PRO A 288 14.68 8.29 -18.21
CA PRO A 288 15.97 8.37 -17.53
C PRO A 288 15.82 9.12 -16.20
N LEU A 289 16.54 8.67 -15.17
CA LEU A 289 16.63 9.38 -13.91
C LEU A 289 17.38 10.70 -14.11
N SER A 290 16.68 11.81 -13.90
CA SER A 290 17.24 13.16 -13.92
C SER A 290 16.82 13.90 -12.65
N VAL A 291 17.76 14.66 -12.07
CA VAL A 291 17.56 15.50 -10.88
C VAL A 291 17.99 16.91 -11.26
N GLU A 292 17.04 17.66 -11.81
CA GLU A 292 17.23 19.04 -12.31
C GLU A 292 16.69 20.08 -11.33
N GLN A 293 17.03 21.35 -11.55
CA GLN A 293 16.51 22.45 -10.74
C GLN A 293 14.97 22.43 -10.74
N GLY A 294 14.37 22.52 -9.55
CA GLY A 294 12.92 22.42 -9.39
C GLY A 294 12.37 21.00 -9.26
N TYR A 295 13.21 19.96 -9.31
CA TYR A 295 12.78 18.56 -9.20
C TYR A 295 11.93 18.27 -7.95
N PHE A 296 12.25 18.90 -6.81
CA PHE A 296 11.51 18.72 -5.55
C PHE A 296 10.31 19.66 -5.40
N ASP A 297 10.13 20.62 -6.31
CA ASP A 297 9.07 21.63 -6.21
C ASP A 297 7.76 21.13 -6.88
N SER A 298 7.85 20.08 -7.70
CA SER A 298 6.69 19.49 -8.37
C SER A 298 5.90 18.57 -7.43
N ASP A 299 4.59 18.74 -7.38
CA ASP A 299 3.64 17.81 -6.76
C ASP A 299 3.63 16.42 -7.42
N ARG A 300 4.18 16.32 -8.64
CA ARG A 300 4.31 15.05 -9.38
C ARG A 300 5.61 14.32 -9.08
N CYS A 301 6.57 15.01 -8.44
CA CYS A 301 7.80 14.40 -7.93
C CYS A 301 7.47 13.19 -7.08
N TRP A 302 8.23 12.11 -7.28
CA TRP A 302 8.01 10.85 -6.56
C TRP A 302 7.90 11.07 -5.05
N PHE A 303 8.83 11.83 -4.45
CA PHE A 303 8.85 12.09 -3.01
C PHE A 303 7.64 12.85 -2.46
N ASN A 304 6.94 13.58 -3.32
CA ASN A 304 5.85 14.46 -2.92
C ASN A 304 4.48 13.80 -3.17
N ARG A 305 4.39 12.59 -3.72
CA ARG A 305 3.10 11.96 -4.02
C ARG A 305 2.55 11.18 -2.83
N ALA A 306 1.25 11.30 -2.57
CA ALA A 306 0.57 10.60 -1.48
C ALA A 306 0.73 9.08 -1.57
N TRP A 307 0.38 8.50 -2.73
CA TRP A 307 0.45 7.05 -2.96
C TRP A 307 1.87 6.48 -2.80
N THR A 308 2.90 7.22 -3.22
CA THR A 308 4.29 6.71 -3.13
C THR A 308 4.78 6.49 -1.69
N LEU A 309 4.12 7.07 -0.68
CA LEU A 309 4.49 6.83 0.73
C LEU A 309 4.32 5.36 1.11
N GLN A 310 3.23 4.71 0.67
CA GLN A 310 3.04 3.27 0.89
C GLN A 310 3.87 2.42 -0.09
N GLU A 311 4.33 2.99 -1.21
CA GLU A 311 5.11 2.28 -2.23
C GLU A 311 6.61 2.18 -1.89
N ILE A 312 7.07 2.78 -0.79
CA ILE A 312 8.47 2.68 -0.31
C ILE A 312 8.90 1.21 -0.07
N GLY A 313 7.94 0.38 0.35
CA GLY A 313 8.11 -1.06 0.61
C GLY A 313 8.99 -1.38 1.84
N LEU A 314 8.87 -2.60 2.37
CA LEU A 314 9.69 -3.05 3.52
C LEU A 314 11.02 -3.68 3.11
N ARG A 315 11.13 -4.19 1.88
CA ARG A 315 12.34 -4.85 1.34
C ARG A 315 13.31 -3.84 0.72
N ASN A 316 13.84 -4.12 -0.46
CA ASN A 316 14.78 -3.25 -1.17
C ASN A 316 14.05 -2.43 -2.24
N ARG A 317 14.73 -1.38 -2.71
CA ARG A 317 14.29 -0.56 -3.84
C ARG A 317 15.38 -0.59 -4.90
N LYS A 318 14.97 -0.73 -6.16
CA LYS A 318 15.85 -0.63 -7.32
C LYS A 318 15.46 0.60 -8.11
N ILE A 319 16.39 1.54 -8.25
CA ILE A 319 16.14 2.77 -9.00
C ILE A 319 16.28 2.47 -10.50
N CYS A 320 15.20 2.70 -11.23
CA CYS A 320 15.09 2.46 -12.67
C CYS A 320 15.45 3.73 -13.46
N GLY A 321 15.62 3.58 -14.77
CA GLY A 321 16.05 4.67 -15.65
C GLY A 321 17.49 5.11 -15.40
N ASN A 322 18.33 4.26 -14.80
CA ASN A 322 19.69 4.62 -14.45
C ASN A 322 20.57 4.80 -15.70
N THR A 323 21.30 5.91 -15.78
CA THR A 323 22.23 6.22 -16.87
C THR A 323 23.67 6.23 -16.34
N PRO A 324 24.70 5.95 -17.17
CA PRO A 324 26.09 5.91 -16.71
C PRO A 324 26.56 7.18 -15.99
N ASP A 325 26.12 8.34 -16.45
CA ASP A 325 26.46 9.66 -15.88
C ASP A 325 25.31 10.24 -15.02
N GLY A 326 24.34 9.41 -14.65
CA GLY A 326 23.14 9.83 -13.93
C GLY A 326 23.33 10.04 -12.43
N PRO A 327 22.30 10.55 -11.73
CA PRO A 327 22.37 10.91 -10.31
C PRO A 327 22.81 9.78 -9.37
N MET A 328 22.52 8.52 -9.70
CA MET A 328 22.93 7.36 -8.91
C MET A 328 24.42 7.05 -9.01
N ASN A 329 25.07 7.44 -10.11
CA ASN A 329 26.48 7.18 -10.39
C ASN A 329 27.36 8.42 -10.14
N ALA A 330 26.77 9.51 -9.64
CA ALA A 330 27.48 10.74 -9.31
C ALA A 330 28.58 10.49 -8.27
N LYS A 331 29.80 10.93 -8.58
CA LYS A 331 30.97 10.77 -7.70
C LYS A 331 30.96 11.81 -6.60
N LYS A 332 31.50 11.42 -5.45
CA LYS A 332 31.81 12.35 -4.36
C LYS A 332 33.24 12.89 -4.53
N ASP A 333 33.46 14.11 -4.09
CA ASP A 333 34.79 14.69 -3.97
C ASP A 333 35.62 14.03 -2.84
N GLU A 334 36.88 14.44 -2.68
CA GLU A 334 37.78 13.95 -1.61
C GLU A 334 37.25 14.24 -0.18
N ARG A 335 36.32 15.17 -0.04
CA ARG A 335 35.68 15.55 1.22
C ARG A 335 34.35 14.81 1.44
N GLY A 336 33.91 13.99 0.49
CA GLY A 336 32.69 13.20 0.56
C GLY A 336 31.41 13.94 0.10
N ASN A 337 31.53 15.12 -0.52
CA ASN A 337 30.40 15.92 -1.00
C ASN A 337 30.07 15.61 -2.47
N TYR A 338 28.80 15.76 -2.84
CA TYR A 338 28.39 15.75 -4.24
C TYR A 338 28.66 17.10 -4.90
N GLU A 339 28.75 17.10 -6.24
CA GLU A 339 29.00 18.30 -7.04
C GLU A 339 27.99 19.42 -6.80
N THR A 340 26.72 19.07 -6.57
CA THR A 340 25.64 20.04 -6.34
C THR A 340 24.92 19.77 -5.02
N ASP A 341 24.44 20.85 -4.40
CA ASP A 341 23.56 20.77 -3.21
C ASP A 341 22.29 19.98 -3.52
N LEU A 342 21.77 20.10 -4.74
CA LEU A 342 20.59 19.37 -5.20
C LEU A 342 20.83 17.85 -5.19
N LEU A 343 21.97 17.37 -5.69
CA LEU A 343 22.34 15.96 -5.60
C LEU A 343 22.52 15.51 -4.14
N SER A 344 23.09 16.36 -3.29
CA SER A 344 23.19 16.09 -1.86
C SER A 344 21.83 15.94 -1.19
N ILE A 345 20.86 16.80 -1.55
CA ILE A 345 19.47 16.71 -1.10
C ILE A 345 18.82 15.41 -1.61
N PHE A 346 19.02 15.07 -2.88
CA PHE A 346 18.49 13.85 -3.48
C PHE A 346 18.98 12.59 -2.79
N HIS A 347 20.29 12.43 -2.62
CA HIS A 347 20.86 11.26 -1.94
C HIS A 347 20.43 11.19 -0.47
N ARG A 348 20.32 12.35 0.21
CA ARG A 348 19.78 12.40 1.58
C ARG A 348 18.32 11.97 1.64
N ARG A 349 17.45 12.45 0.74
CA ARG A 349 16.04 12.02 0.68
C ARG A 349 15.92 10.54 0.33
N LEU A 350 16.76 10.04 -0.57
CA LEU A 350 16.82 8.62 -0.93
C LEU A 350 17.19 7.74 0.28
N GLN A 351 18.20 8.15 1.06
CA GLN A 351 18.61 7.48 2.30
C GLN A 351 17.56 7.58 3.41
N ASN A 352 16.87 8.72 3.49
CA ASN A 352 15.82 8.99 4.47
C ASN A 352 14.46 8.43 4.08
N MET A 353 14.33 7.69 2.98
CA MET A 353 13.15 6.86 2.73
C MET A 353 13.06 5.78 3.81
N ARG A 354 12.51 6.16 4.95
CA ARG A 354 12.30 5.27 6.09
C ARG A 354 11.32 4.20 5.66
N LYS A 355 11.61 2.96 6.05
CA LYS A 355 10.61 1.89 5.98
C LYS A 355 9.39 2.34 6.79
N ALA A 356 8.19 2.05 6.30
CA ALA A 356 6.95 2.37 7.00
C ALA A 356 7.08 1.97 8.48
N THR A 357 6.99 2.96 9.36
CA THR A 357 6.97 2.76 10.81
C THR A 357 5.53 2.70 11.26
N HIS A 358 5.21 1.85 12.24
CA HIS A 358 3.89 1.82 12.90
C HIS A 358 3.74 3.01 13.86
N ARG A 359 3.94 4.23 13.37
CA ARG A 359 3.84 5.49 14.12
C ARG A 359 2.91 6.42 13.38
N ILE A 360 1.69 6.53 13.88
CA ILE A 360 0.61 7.23 13.19
C ILE A 360 0.96 8.70 12.94
N PHE A 361 1.58 9.40 13.88
CA PHE A 361 1.88 10.83 13.70
C PHE A 361 3.06 11.08 12.77
N ASP A 362 4.07 10.20 12.75
CA ASP A 362 5.14 10.27 11.75
C ASP A 362 4.59 10.06 10.33
N MET A 363 3.67 9.10 10.16
CA MET A 363 3.03 8.84 8.86
C MET A 363 2.09 9.98 8.44
N LEU A 364 1.35 10.56 9.38
CA LEU A 364 0.50 11.72 9.13
C LEU A 364 1.34 12.96 8.77
N GLU A 365 2.47 13.18 9.44
CA GLU A 365 3.41 14.26 9.13
C GLU A 365 4.01 14.09 7.74
N GLU A 366 4.35 12.87 7.32
CA GLU A 366 4.79 12.63 5.93
C GLU A 366 3.65 12.82 4.91
N MET A 367 2.42 12.37 5.24
CA MET A 367 1.27 12.45 4.34
C MET A 367 0.75 13.89 4.14
N ARG A 368 0.90 14.76 5.15
CA ARG A 368 0.41 16.15 5.06
C ARG A 368 1.08 16.93 3.93
N HIS A 369 2.38 16.69 3.74
CA HIS A 369 3.23 17.40 2.76
C HIS A 369 3.14 16.82 1.35
N ARG A 370 2.39 15.73 1.17
CA ARG A 370 2.26 15.04 -0.11
C ARG A 370 1.04 15.53 -0.89
N ALA A 371 1.13 15.53 -2.20
CA ALA A 371 0.05 15.85 -3.12
C ALA A 371 -0.72 14.59 -3.56
N SER A 372 -2.01 14.76 -3.80
CA SER A 372 -2.86 13.73 -4.40
C SER A 372 -3.80 14.34 -5.44
N THR A 373 -4.24 13.52 -6.40
CA THR A 373 -5.21 13.96 -7.42
C THR A 373 -6.61 13.99 -6.83
N ASN A 374 -7.00 12.95 -6.08
CA ASN A 374 -8.20 12.96 -5.25
C ASN A 374 -7.78 13.12 -3.78
N PRO A 375 -8.38 14.06 -3.00
CA PRO A 375 -8.08 14.16 -1.57
C PRO A 375 -8.27 12.86 -0.78
N VAL A 376 -9.22 12.00 -1.18
CA VAL A 376 -9.47 10.69 -0.56
C VAL A 376 -8.28 9.73 -0.72
N ASP A 377 -7.45 9.91 -1.75
CA ASP A 377 -6.24 9.10 -1.98
C ASP A 377 -5.27 9.18 -0.80
N LYS A 378 -5.18 10.35 -0.13
CA LYS A 378 -4.30 10.49 1.05
C LYS A 378 -4.72 9.53 2.16
N ILE A 379 -6.03 9.37 2.36
CA ILE A 379 -6.57 8.50 3.40
C ILE A 379 -6.38 7.04 2.99
N ALA A 380 -6.73 6.70 1.74
CA ALA A 380 -6.57 5.34 1.23
C ALA A 380 -5.09 4.88 1.27
N GLY A 381 -4.15 5.77 0.91
CA GLY A 381 -2.71 5.51 0.95
C GLY A 381 -2.12 5.32 2.36
N MET A 382 -2.88 5.60 3.43
CA MET A 382 -2.43 5.31 4.80
C MET A 382 -2.86 3.94 5.32
N ALA A 383 -3.79 3.25 4.65
CA ALA A 383 -4.43 2.05 5.19
C ALA A 383 -3.42 0.95 5.59
N PHE A 384 -2.41 0.72 4.74
CA PHE A 384 -1.32 -0.24 5.00
C PHE A 384 -0.25 0.31 5.96
N LEU A 385 0.01 1.63 5.94
CA LEU A 385 0.96 2.28 6.84
C LEU A 385 0.53 2.16 8.31
N LEU A 386 -0.79 2.18 8.56
CA LEU A 386 -1.37 2.07 9.90
C LEU A 386 -1.59 0.62 10.38
N GLY A 387 -1.10 -0.38 9.63
CA GLY A 387 -1.14 -1.80 10.05
C GLY A 387 -2.54 -2.38 10.21
N SER A 388 -3.53 -1.84 9.51
CA SER A 388 -4.94 -2.12 9.77
C SER A 388 -5.30 -3.59 9.44
N PRO A 389 -5.89 -4.36 10.39
CA PRO A 389 -6.26 -5.76 10.16
C PRO A 389 -7.41 -5.94 9.16
N THR A 390 -8.17 -4.87 8.93
CA THR A 390 -9.18 -4.69 7.89
C THR A 390 -9.00 -3.28 7.33
N ILE A 391 -9.48 -2.98 6.13
CA ILE A 391 -9.39 -1.63 5.54
C ILE A 391 -10.73 -1.21 4.93
N PRO A 392 -11.04 0.09 4.81
CA PRO A 392 -12.29 0.51 4.17
C PRO A 392 -12.23 0.25 2.65
N ALA A 393 -13.38 -0.02 2.04
CA ALA A 393 -13.48 -0.03 0.59
C ALA A 393 -13.28 1.39 0.04
N TYR A 394 -12.75 1.48 -1.18
CA TYR A 394 -12.51 2.79 -1.81
C TYR A 394 -13.77 3.28 -2.53
N TYR A 395 -14.15 4.52 -2.21
CA TYR A 395 -15.23 5.22 -2.90
C TYR A 395 -14.75 6.62 -3.25
N GLU A 396 -14.63 6.91 -4.54
CA GLU A 396 -14.18 8.22 -5.02
C GLU A 396 -15.11 9.37 -4.59
N SER A 397 -16.38 9.04 -4.33
CA SER A 397 -17.44 9.98 -3.95
C SER A 397 -17.52 10.27 -2.45
N HIS A 398 -16.72 9.59 -1.61
CA HIS A 398 -16.73 9.85 -0.18
C HIS A 398 -16.27 11.28 0.12
N SER A 399 -16.86 11.89 1.16
CA SER A 399 -16.24 13.05 1.76
C SER A 399 -14.93 12.62 2.43
N ILE A 400 -14.02 13.58 2.58
CA ILE A 400 -12.72 13.33 3.21
C ILE A 400 -12.90 12.82 4.65
N GLU A 401 -13.82 13.42 5.42
CA GLU A 401 -14.06 13.00 6.81
C GLU A 401 -14.75 11.63 6.89
N ASP A 402 -15.64 11.28 5.96
CA ASP A 402 -16.25 9.94 5.93
C ASP A 402 -15.19 8.87 5.65
N ALA A 403 -14.28 9.14 4.70
CA ALA A 403 -13.17 8.24 4.41
C ALA A 403 -12.23 8.10 5.63
N TRP A 404 -11.92 9.21 6.31
CA TRP A 404 -11.07 9.20 7.51
C TRP A 404 -11.73 8.42 8.65
N THR A 405 -13.03 8.63 8.86
CA THR A 405 -13.84 7.89 9.82
C THR A 405 -13.83 6.39 9.51
N ALA A 406 -14.02 6.01 8.25
CA ALA A 406 -13.99 4.61 7.83
C ALA A 406 -12.61 3.97 8.04
N LEU A 407 -11.53 4.71 7.78
CA LEU A 407 -10.17 4.25 8.07
C LEU A 407 -9.94 4.07 9.57
N MET A 408 -10.29 5.05 10.41
CA MET A 408 -10.10 4.96 11.86
C MET A 408 -10.90 3.80 12.48
N ASN A 409 -12.11 3.54 11.99
CA ASN A 409 -12.91 2.39 12.43
C ASN A 409 -12.22 1.04 12.16
N THR A 410 -11.33 0.96 11.17
CA THR A 410 -10.66 -0.29 10.76
C THR A 410 -9.17 -0.36 11.14
N THR A 411 -8.60 0.78 11.52
CA THR A 411 -7.21 0.94 12.00
C THR A 411 -6.91 0.02 13.19
N ASP A 412 -5.65 -0.33 13.38
CA ASP A 412 -5.21 -1.11 14.55
C ASP A 412 -5.59 -0.43 15.87
N ASP A 413 -5.90 -1.22 16.90
CA ASP A 413 -6.37 -0.68 18.19
C ASP A 413 -5.29 0.08 18.95
N THR A 414 -4.01 -0.25 18.77
CA THR A 414 -2.87 0.48 19.34
C THR A 414 -2.71 1.84 18.68
N MET A 415 -2.91 1.91 17.35
CA MET A 415 -2.87 3.17 16.59
C MET A 415 -4.05 4.08 16.98
N ARG A 416 -5.25 3.53 17.17
CA ARG A 416 -6.37 4.30 17.74
C ARG A 416 -6.07 4.79 19.15
N GLY A 417 -5.44 3.95 19.97
CA GLY A 417 -4.97 4.33 21.30
C GLY A 417 -3.97 5.49 21.25
N ALA A 418 -2.97 5.44 20.38
CA ALA A 418 -2.02 6.54 20.19
C ALA A 418 -2.74 7.85 19.85
N VAL A 419 -3.73 7.81 18.95
CA VAL A 419 -4.56 8.98 18.62
C VAL A 419 -5.33 9.50 19.83
N PHE A 420 -5.95 8.60 20.60
CA PHE A 420 -6.75 8.97 21.77
C PHE A 420 -5.91 9.59 22.88
N PHE A 421 -4.73 9.05 23.16
CA PHE A 421 -3.90 9.45 24.30
C PHE A 421 -2.87 10.55 23.99
N LEU A 422 -2.49 10.74 22.72
CA LEU A 422 -1.42 11.68 22.36
C LEU A 422 -1.95 12.93 21.65
N TYR A 423 -3.04 12.83 20.89
CA TYR A 423 -3.59 14.02 20.21
C TYR A 423 -4.32 14.93 21.22
N PRO A 424 -3.98 16.22 21.33
CA PRO A 424 -4.40 17.01 22.48
C PRO A 424 -5.81 17.58 22.41
N GLU A 425 -6.35 17.83 21.23
CA GLU A 425 -7.67 18.44 21.11
C GLU A 425 -8.77 17.38 20.96
N PRO A 426 -10.00 17.69 21.38
CA PRO A 426 -11.14 16.85 21.05
C PRO A 426 -11.49 16.99 19.56
N GLY A 427 -12.12 15.95 19.02
CA GLY A 427 -12.59 15.97 17.64
C GLY A 427 -13.68 17.01 17.38
N ASN A 428 -13.63 17.60 16.18
CA ASN A 428 -14.59 18.62 15.76
C ASN A 428 -15.55 18.16 14.64
N ALA A 429 -15.48 16.89 14.21
CA ALA A 429 -16.26 16.37 13.09
C ALA A 429 -17.01 15.06 13.43
N GLY A 430 -17.80 15.08 14.50
CA GLY A 430 -18.58 13.93 14.96
C GLY A 430 -17.99 13.31 16.22
N ALA A 431 -17.00 12.43 16.07
CA ALA A 431 -16.33 11.79 17.21
C ALA A 431 -15.52 12.81 18.02
N LYS A 432 -15.57 12.75 19.36
CA LYS A 432 -14.82 13.65 20.26
C LYS A 432 -13.48 13.06 20.69
N TRP A 433 -13.36 11.75 20.74
CA TRP A 433 -12.17 11.04 21.22
C TRP A 433 -10.99 11.11 20.24
N ARG A 434 -11.26 11.26 18.94
CA ARG A 434 -10.25 11.38 17.87
C ARG A 434 -10.38 12.69 17.10
N PRO A 435 -9.29 13.21 16.52
CA PRO A 435 -9.35 14.37 15.64
C PRO A 435 -10.05 14.06 14.31
N SER A 436 -10.56 15.12 13.68
CA SER A 436 -10.92 15.10 12.27
C SER A 436 -9.69 15.08 11.38
N TRP A 437 -9.89 14.76 10.10
CA TRP A 437 -8.80 14.85 9.12
C TRP A 437 -8.26 16.28 9.01
N ASP A 438 -9.14 17.27 9.03
CA ASP A 438 -8.76 18.69 8.95
C ASP A 438 -7.86 19.11 10.12
N GLN A 439 -8.18 18.69 11.34
CA GLN A 439 -7.35 18.91 12.52
C GLN A 439 -5.93 18.35 12.32
N LEU A 440 -5.81 17.13 11.80
CA LEU A 440 -4.51 16.49 11.56
C LEU A 440 -3.69 17.18 10.48
N MET A 441 -4.33 17.76 9.47
CA MET A 441 -3.62 18.43 8.38
C MET A 441 -3.19 19.86 8.75
N THR A 442 -3.98 20.56 9.56
CA THR A 442 -3.82 22.00 9.82
C THR A 442 -3.13 22.33 11.14
N LYS A 443 -3.22 21.44 12.14
CA LYS A 443 -2.69 21.70 13.49
C LYS A 443 -1.33 21.03 13.72
N PRO A 444 -0.59 21.44 14.76
CA PRO A 444 0.63 20.74 15.16
C PRO A 444 0.32 19.30 15.56
N LEU A 445 1.03 18.35 14.95
CA LEU A 445 0.94 16.95 15.35
C LEU A 445 1.80 16.69 16.59
N PRO A 446 1.36 15.80 17.50
CA PRO A 446 2.21 15.28 18.56
C PRO A 446 3.49 14.68 17.94
N ARG A 447 4.64 14.94 18.57
CA ARG A 447 5.84 14.18 18.27
C ARG A 447 5.71 12.85 18.99
N ASP A 448 5.77 11.73 18.28
CA ASP A 448 5.79 10.40 18.90
C ASP A 448 7.09 10.26 19.72
N TYR A 449 7.00 10.52 21.03
CA TYR A 449 8.15 10.55 21.95
C TYR A 449 8.70 9.17 22.32
N LEU A 450 8.07 8.09 21.86
CA LEU A 450 8.56 6.74 22.12
C LEU A 450 9.86 6.49 21.32
N PRO A 451 10.85 5.79 21.89
CA PRO A 451 11.95 5.16 21.14
C PRO A 451 11.43 4.18 20.08
N LEU A 452 12.20 3.93 19.01
CA LEU A 452 11.80 3.02 17.91
C LEU A 452 11.49 1.59 18.38
N ASP A 453 12.05 1.19 19.52
CA ASP A 453 11.93 -0.14 20.10
C ASP A 453 10.79 -0.25 21.13
N ASP A 454 10.11 0.86 21.47
CA ASP A 454 8.99 0.86 22.40
C ASP A 454 7.65 0.87 21.65
N TYR A 455 6.83 -0.14 21.92
CA TYR A 455 5.46 -0.22 21.43
C TYR A 455 4.52 0.59 22.34
N TYR A 456 3.55 1.29 21.75
CA TYR A 456 2.44 1.88 22.48
C TYR A 456 1.38 0.80 22.76
N PHE A 457 1.12 0.49 24.03
CA PHE A 457 0.28 -0.65 24.43
C PHE A 457 -1.12 -0.27 24.90
N THR A 458 -1.55 0.99 24.74
CA THR A 458 -2.92 1.33 25.08
C THR A 458 -3.82 1.15 23.87
N HIS A 459 -4.93 0.45 24.07
CA HIS A 459 -5.83 0.04 23.01
C HIS A 459 -7.14 0.83 23.07
N VAL A 460 -7.61 1.25 21.90
CA VAL A 460 -9.00 1.67 21.71
C VAL A 460 -9.64 0.65 20.77
N GLU A 461 -10.52 -0.16 21.32
CA GLU A 461 -11.20 -1.23 20.59
C GLU A 461 -12.46 -0.69 19.91
N ARG A 462 -12.73 -1.19 18.70
CA ARG A 462 -14.01 -0.98 18.02
C ARG A 462 -14.95 -2.13 18.33
N ASP A 463 -16.06 -1.86 19.04
CA ASP A 463 -17.16 -2.82 19.14
C ASP A 463 -18.05 -2.71 17.90
N TRP A 464 -17.96 -3.70 17.03
CA TRP A 464 -18.70 -3.72 15.77
C TRP A 464 -20.20 -4.01 15.93
N LYS A 465 -20.63 -4.59 17.05
CA LYS A 465 -22.03 -4.93 17.28
C LYS A 465 -22.79 -3.70 17.74
N GLU A 466 -22.22 -2.98 18.70
CA GLU A 466 -22.83 -1.77 19.27
C GLU A 466 -22.41 -0.51 18.50
N ASN A 467 -21.46 -0.62 17.56
CA ASN A 467 -20.94 0.47 16.73
C ASN A 467 -20.32 1.61 17.57
N VAL A 468 -19.61 1.25 18.63
CA VAL A 468 -18.95 2.18 19.57
C VAL A 468 -17.45 1.90 19.68
N ASP A 469 -16.69 2.92 20.06
CA ASP A 469 -15.29 2.77 20.44
C ASP A 469 -15.20 2.66 21.97
N ARG A 470 -14.34 1.78 22.48
CA ARG A 470 -14.16 1.59 23.92
C ARG A 470 -12.69 1.49 24.30
N CYS A 471 -12.36 1.96 25.48
CA CYS A 471 -11.02 1.85 26.07
C CYS A 471 -11.13 1.20 27.45
N GLU A 472 -10.38 0.12 27.67
CA GLU A 472 -10.23 -0.49 29.00
C GLU A 472 -8.95 0.03 29.64
N ALA A 473 -9.10 0.87 30.67
CA ALA A 473 -7.98 1.59 31.26
C ALA A 473 -8.22 1.95 32.73
N LEU A 474 -7.17 2.38 33.41
CA LEU A 474 -7.27 2.95 34.76
C LEU A 474 -8.05 4.26 34.67
N CYS A 475 -9.00 4.45 35.59
CA CYS A 475 -9.93 5.57 35.54
C CYS A 475 -10.04 6.26 36.90
N ILE A 476 -9.75 7.55 36.95
CA ILE A 476 -10.02 8.40 38.12
C ILE A 476 -11.30 9.18 37.82
N GLU A 477 -12.39 8.91 38.54
CA GLU A 477 -13.71 9.47 38.21
C GLU A 477 -13.81 10.97 38.46
N LYS A 478 -13.18 11.45 39.54
CA LYS A 478 -13.23 12.84 39.97
C LYS A 478 -11.85 13.33 40.34
N ALA A 479 -11.32 14.22 39.53
CA ALA A 479 -10.07 14.92 39.80
C ALA A 479 -10.23 16.40 39.48
N LEU A 480 -9.94 17.26 40.47
CA LEU A 480 -9.94 18.71 40.27
C LEU A 480 -8.64 19.11 39.59
N LEU A 481 -8.73 19.64 38.37
CA LEU A 481 -7.61 20.13 37.60
C LEU A 481 -7.57 21.65 37.64
N ARG A 482 -6.39 22.24 37.86
CA ARG A 482 -6.20 23.70 37.87
C ARG A 482 -4.85 24.12 37.30
N GLY A 483 -4.76 25.35 36.81
CA GLY A 483 -3.51 25.94 36.30
C GLY A 483 -3.20 25.68 34.83
N LEU A 484 -4.11 25.04 34.08
CA LEU A 484 -3.98 24.79 32.63
C LEU A 484 -4.97 25.62 31.79
N ASP A 485 -5.60 26.62 32.39
CA ASP A 485 -6.64 27.49 31.83
C ASP A 485 -6.09 28.81 31.27
N VAL A 486 -4.80 29.08 31.47
CA VAL A 486 -4.11 30.27 30.98
C VAL A 486 -3.16 29.90 29.85
N GLU A 487 -3.02 30.80 28.87
CA GLU A 487 -2.01 30.66 27.81
C GLU A 487 -0.60 30.64 28.41
N GLY A 488 0.16 29.60 28.04
CA GLY A 488 1.57 29.47 28.42
C GLY A 488 2.47 30.34 27.57
N ILE A 489 3.76 30.41 27.94
CA ILE A 489 4.78 31.02 27.08
C ILE A 489 4.98 30.09 25.87
N LEU A 490 5.04 30.66 24.68
CA LEU A 490 5.27 29.90 23.45
C LEU A 490 6.59 29.11 23.56
N GLY A 491 6.52 27.79 23.40
CA GLY A 491 7.68 26.90 23.48
C GLY A 491 8.00 26.37 24.89
N THR A 492 7.20 26.69 25.90
CA THR A 492 7.29 26.06 27.24
C THR A 492 6.11 25.16 27.52
N ASP A 493 6.38 24.02 28.12
CA ASP A 493 5.38 23.12 28.70
C ASP A 493 4.53 23.87 29.74
N ARG A 494 3.20 23.67 29.73
CA ARG A 494 2.30 24.28 30.71
C ARG A 494 2.14 23.36 31.91
N CYS A 495 2.37 23.88 33.11
CA CYS A 495 2.26 23.12 34.34
C CYS A 495 0.94 23.44 35.05
N GLY A 496 0.30 22.41 35.57
CA GLY A 496 -0.88 22.52 36.41
C GLY A 496 -0.78 21.58 37.60
N GLU A 497 -1.86 21.54 38.38
CA GLU A 497 -1.99 20.65 39.52
C GLU A 497 -3.28 19.86 39.43
N LEU A 498 -3.18 18.58 39.72
CA LEU A 498 -4.28 17.63 39.78
C LEU A 498 -4.51 17.20 41.23
N LEU A 499 -5.73 17.37 41.71
CA LEU A 499 -6.15 17.02 43.06
C LEU A 499 -7.16 15.87 43.02
N VAL A 500 -6.85 14.76 43.68
CA VAL A 500 -7.68 13.55 43.74
C VAL A 500 -7.97 13.21 45.18
N GLU A 501 -9.23 13.00 45.53
CA GLU A 501 -9.64 12.55 46.86
C GLU A 501 -9.81 11.04 46.85
N ASP A 502 -9.19 10.33 47.79
CA ASP A 502 -9.33 8.88 47.91
C ASP A 502 -10.60 8.46 48.67
N GLU A 503 -10.83 7.15 48.77
CA GLU A 503 -12.00 6.59 49.44
C GLU A 503 -12.09 6.94 50.95
N HIS A 504 -10.97 7.36 51.54
CA HIS A 504 -10.88 7.77 52.95
C HIS A 504 -10.99 9.30 53.12
N GLY A 505 -11.19 10.06 52.03
CA GLY A 505 -11.27 11.51 52.05
C GLY A 505 -9.90 12.21 52.11
N VAL A 506 -8.81 11.48 51.88
CA VAL A 506 -7.47 12.08 51.82
C VAL A 506 -7.23 12.64 50.43
N GLN A 507 -6.81 13.90 50.38
CA GLN A 507 -6.51 14.60 49.14
C GLN A 507 -5.05 14.38 48.72
N HIS A 508 -4.85 13.88 47.51
CA HIS A 508 -3.57 13.65 46.85
C HIS A 508 -3.37 14.70 45.76
N ALA A 509 -2.18 15.33 45.73
CA ALA A 509 -1.83 16.36 44.77
C ALA A 509 -0.72 15.88 43.84
N PHE A 510 -0.91 16.08 42.54
CA PHE A 510 0.05 15.71 41.50
C PHE A 510 0.34 16.89 40.59
N ASN A 511 1.62 17.11 40.29
CA ASN A 511 2.03 18.06 39.27
C ASN A 511 1.77 17.44 37.89
N VAL A 512 1.14 18.21 37.01
CA VAL A 512 0.81 17.78 35.64
C VAL A 512 1.36 18.74 34.61
N ILE A 513 1.60 18.23 33.41
CA ILE A 513 2.14 18.98 32.28
C ILE A 513 1.27 18.78 31.03
N ALA A 514 0.94 19.86 30.35
CA ALA A 514 0.42 19.87 28.99
C ALA A 514 1.49 20.38 28.02
N THR A 515 1.88 19.54 27.05
CA THR A 515 2.90 19.83 26.01
C THR A 515 2.29 20.53 24.78
N HIS A 516 1.08 21.08 24.92
CA HIS A 516 0.29 21.67 23.84
C HIS A 516 -0.38 22.99 24.29
N PRO A 517 -0.74 23.86 23.33
CA PRO A 517 -1.35 25.16 23.64
C PRO A 517 -2.84 25.09 23.99
N TYR A 518 -3.54 23.99 23.67
CA TYR A 518 -4.98 23.86 23.90
C TYR A 518 -5.36 24.01 25.38
N LEU A 519 -6.15 25.03 25.73
CA LEU A 519 -6.49 25.38 27.11
C LEU A 519 -7.45 24.36 27.75
N ILE A 520 -7.25 24.08 29.04
CA ILE A 520 -8.11 23.20 29.83
C ILE A 520 -8.61 24.01 31.01
N ALA A 521 -9.92 24.25 31.07
CA ALA A 521 -10.52 25.03 32.15
C ALA A 521 -10.26 24.37 33.51
N SER A 522 -10.22 25.16 34.59
CA SER A 522 -10.19 24.59 35.93
C SER A 522 -11.57 24.04 36.29
N ASP A 523 -11.66 22.72 36.46
CA ASP A 523 -12.91 22.01 36.70
C ASP A 523 -12.60 20.60 37.25
N ILE A 524 -13.65 19.88 37.63
CA ILE A 524 -13.59 18.47 37.98
C ILE A 524 -13.74 17.64 36.70
N TYR A 525 -12.76 16.79 36.44
CA TYR A 525 -12.73 15.91 35.28
C TYR A 525 -12.62 14.44 35.68
N THR A 526 -12.96 13.59 34.72
CA THR A 526 -12.63 12.18 34.72
C THR A 526 -11.34 11.98 33.94
N LEU A 527 -10.42 11.17 34.46
CA LEU A 527 -9.14 10.87 33.83
C LEU A 527 -9.05 9.41 33.42
N ILE A 528 -8.56 9.16 32.21
CA ILE A 528 -8.24 7.81 31.73
C ILE A 528 -6.73 7.72 31.49
N GLY A 529 -6.06 6.78 32.13
CA GLY A 529 -4.61 6.60 32.05
C GLY A 529 -4.18 5.57 31.02
N SER A 530 -3.08 5.84 30.31
CA SER A 530 -2.47 4.90 29.37
C SER A 530 -1.89 3.68 30.07
N GLY A 531 -1.98 2.50 29.43
CA GLY A 531 -1.26 1.29 29.86
C GLY A 531 0.23 1.32 29.49
N GLU A 532 1.08 0.67 30.29
CA GLU A 532 2.54 0.65 30.11
C GLU A 532 3.05 -0.43 29.14
N SER A 533 4.23 -0.15 28.59
CA SER A 533 5.12 -1.10 27.91
C SER A 533 5.75 -2.07 28.91
N PHE A 534 5.75 -3.37 28.58
CA PHE A 534 6.35 -4.43 29.40
C PHE A 534 7.89 -4.31 29.56
N TYR A 535 8.54 -3.42 28.82
CA TYR A 535 10.01 -3.37 28.69
C TYR A 535 10.70 -2.17 29.37
N SER A 536 9.96 -1.16 29.83
CA SER A 536 10.56 0.01 30.50
C SER A 536 10.34 -0.04 32.02
N LEU A 537 11.43 -0.23 32.77
CA LEU A 537 11.46 -0.15 34.24
C LEU A 537 11.41 1.29 34.77
N SER A 538 11.50 2.29 33.89
CA SER A 538 11.39 3.72 34.22
C SER A 538 10.14 4.29 33.55
N CYS A 539 9.03 4.24 34.27
CA CYS A 539 7.70 4.67 33.81
C CYS A 539 7.58 6.20 33.76
N GLN A 540 8.46 6.86 33.01
CA GLN A 540 8.65 8.31 33.08
C GLN A 540 7.55 9.13 32.36
N TRP A 541 6.54 8.49 31.72
CA TRP A 541 5.62 9.20 30.81
C TRP A 541 4.21 8.57 30.72
N VAL A 542 3.48 8.41 31.83
CA VAL A 542 2.06 8.01 31.76
C VAL A 542 1.24 9.16 31.17
N GLN A 543 0.60 8.90 30.02
CA GLN A 543 -0.31 9.85 29.37
C GLN A 543 -1.71 9.67 29.95
N TRP A 544 -2.38 10.77 30.26
CA TRP A 544 -3.73 10.79 30.77
C TRP A 544 -4.63 11.60 29.85
N VAL A 545 -5.77 11.01 29.48
CA VAL A 545 -6.83 11.71 28.77
C VAL A 545 -7.75 12.36 29.80
N VAL A 546 -7.90 13.67 29.69
CA VAL A 546 -8.84 14.47 30.47
C VAL A 546 -10.17 14.48 29.74
N GLY A 547 -11.26 14.17 30.43
CA GLY A 547 -12.59 14.18 29.85
C GLY A 547 -13.71 14.31 30.86
N ARG A 548 -14.94 14.22 30.37
CA ARG A 548 -16.16 14.27 31.17
C ARG A 548 -16.97 13.01 30.97
N ARG A 549 -17.46 12.45 32.08
CA ARG A 549 -18.46 11.39 32.06
C ARG A 549 -19.83 12.02 31.75
N LEU A 550 -20.48 11.54 30.69
CA LEU A 550 -21.84 11.96 30.34
C LEU A 550 -22.88 11.17 31.15
N SER A 551 -24.15 11.60 31.10
CA SER A 551 -25.24 10.99 31.88
C SER A 551 -25.52 9.52 31.52
N ASP A 552 -25.16 9.12 30.30
CA ASP A 552 -25.29 7.74 29.81
C ASP A 552 -24.07 6.87 30.15
N GLY A 553 -23.08 7.42 30.85
CA GLY A 553 -21.84 6.74 31.23
C GLY A 553 -20.74 6.77 30.17
N SER A 554 -20.98 7.36 29.00
CA SER A 554 -19.94 7.57 27.98
C SER A 554 -18.93 8.63 28.40
N PHE A 555 -17.77 8.63 27.75
CA PHE A 555 -16.64 9.51 28.04
C PHE A 555 -16.39 10.46 26.86
N GLU A 556 -16.59 11.76 27.12
CA GLU A 556 -16.25 12.82 26.18
C GLU A 556 -14.84 13.33 26.49
N LYS A 557 -13.93 13.19 25.52
CA LYS A 557 -12.57 13.72 25.63
C LYS A 557 -12.59 15.25 25.63
N ILE A 558 -11.76 15.84 26.48
CA ILE A 558 -11.47 17.28 26.52
C ILE A 558 -10.03 17.56 26.12
N SER A 559 -9.04 16.84 26.67
CA SER A 559 -7.64 17.01 26.30
C SER A 559 -6.73 15.87 26.79
N VAL A 560 -5.41 16.05 26.73
CA VAL A 560 -4.41 15.08 27.22
C VAL A 560 -3.36 15.78 28.09
N LEU A 561 -2.78 15.07 29.05
CA LEU A 561 -1.70 15.57 29.90
C LEU A 561 -0.75 14.44 30.33
N LYS A 562 0.43 14.79 30.82
CA LYS A 562 1.38 13.87 31.48
C LYS A 562 1.59 14.28 32.93
N MET A 563 1.98 13.34 33.78
CA MET A 563 2.47 13.66 35.13
C MET A 563 3.87 14.28 35.04
N ALA A 564 4.17 15.27 35.88
CA ALA A 564 5.45 16.00 35.86
C ALA A 564 6.59 15.23 36.55
N ASP A 565 6.24 14.47 37.58
CA ASP A 565 7.18 13.76 38.46
C ASP A 565 7.03 12.24 38.29
N ASP A 566 8.03 11.48 38.76
CA ASP A 566 7.94 10.02 38.90
C ASP A 566 6.92 9.69 40.00
N VAL A 567 5.64 9.71 39.64
CA VAL A 567 4.54 9.34 40.53
C VAL A 567 4.53 7.83 40.68
N ASP A 568 4.58 7.34 41.91
CA ASP A 568 4.47 5.90 42.18
C ASP A 568 3.14 5.37 41.63
N ARG A 569 3.24 4.45 40.66
CA ARG A 569 2.12 3.77 40.03
C ARG A 569 1.19 3.14 41.06
N SER A 570 1.72 2.63 42.18
CA SER A 570 0.88 2.01 43.21
C SER A 570 -0.12 3.02 43.78
N THR A 571 0.26 4.29 43.87
CA THR A 571 -0.61 5.38 44.34
C THR A 571 -1.68 5.72 43.31
N LEU A 572 -1.31 5.86 42.03
CA LEU A 572 -2.28 6.14 40.96
C LEU A 572 -3.24 4.97 40.72
N ALA A 573 -2.75 3.73 40.82
CA ALA A 573 -3.58 2.52 40.73
C ALA A 573 -4.52 2.39 41.93
N TYR A 574 -4.06 2.74 43.13
CA TYR A 574 -4.90 2.80 44.32
C TYR A 574 -6.05 3.82 44.15
N LEU A 575 -5.74 5.01 43.62
CA LEU A 575 -6.74 6.07 43.38
C LEU A 575 -7.70 5.75 42.23
N ALA A 576 -7.22 5.11 41.18
CA ALA A 576 -8.04 4.71 40.03
C ALA A 576 -8.89 3.45 40.29
N GLY A 577 -8.44 2.60 41.22
CA GLY A 577 -9.04 1.29 41.48
C GLY A 577 -8.83 0.32 40.31
N GLU A 578 -9.86 -0.51 40.05
CA GLU A 578 -9.83 -1.46 38.94
C GLU A 578 -9.99 -0.78 37.58
N LYS A 579 -9.48 -1.44 36.52
CA LYS A 579 -9.67 -0.97 35.15
C LYS A 579 -11.17 -0.93 34.82
N ARG A 580 -11.57 0.11 34.09
CA ARG A 580 -12.96 0.30 33.64
C ARG A 580 -13.00 0.35 32.12
N VAL A 581 -14.07 -0.22 31.57
CA VAL A 581 -14.40 -0.07 30.15
C VAL A 581 -15.14 1.25 29.96
N CYS A 582 -14.52 2.18 29.26
CA CYS A 582 -15.10 3.49 28.93
C CYS A 582 -15.56 3.49 27.47
N ILE A 583 -16.84 3.75 27.22
CA ILE A 583 -17.37 4.02 25.88
C ILE A 583 -16.98 5.44 25.49
N LEU A 584 -16.34 5.61 24.34
CA LEU A 584 -15.81 6.89 23.88
C LEU A 584 -16.80 7.57 22.93
N VAL A 585 -16.94 8.89 23.08
CA VAL A 585 -17.78 9.74 22.22
C VAL A 585 -16.97 10.34 21.09
#